data_AF-K0TEJ0-F1
#
_entry.id   AF-K0TEJ0-F1
#
_cell.length_a   1.000
_cell.length_b   1.000
_cell.length_c   1.000
_cell.angle_alpha   90.00
_cell.angle_beta   90.00
_cell.angle_gamma   90.00
#
_symmetry.space_group_name_H-M   'P 1'
#
loop_
_entity.id
_entity.type
_entity.pdbx_description
1 polymer ?
#
loop_
_entity_poly.entity_id
_entity_poly.type
_entity_poly.pdbx_seq_one_letter_code
_entity_poly.pdbx_strand_id
1 'polypeptide(L)'
;RFTKLVPAGSLWSQEVPVAVPPCPEKMEVTNECCGICLGEWADPVELPCGHTFCADCLSGWKSKYLYSLHHQDQRGRRCPLCRGTIPPSRDQIASIKMTKMVMKECFDKSDPRYESCARDVKEFEAEFGEDWEDTAIEYDNDGISLPLYIVNAMKSRNSRTVLQWLGRGNIKDRVNAKGGSIGNMGLLITAAMCEEYDLVNFLLLNGADANIINAAGLSVLTSLSYGMSGDFFKAIKILLSWGAELIVRGRQMTSQELKQLVVLNVREGNTAVANLISSELGGRRCKIVSTPNTLHDLVGKTCVVERHIKESGQYEVTVEFTNESLLLGADNLERCDRTPRDPGYFVECKNNRLIRRDFKSNEECRAFIANLGADEVGSAEADPDAEARAERAAADLLAELGLDDLEDPSTNATMKGAQSALPAGKKKKRGGKKKGRRRGESEFKHSGYARNARTEEHGSGLG
;
A
#
# COMPACT_ATOMS: atom_id res chain seq x y z
N ARG A 1 55.36 35.72 4.18
CA ARG A 1 55.95 36.74 5.09
C ARG A 1 54.84 37.74 5.39
N PHE A 2 54.14 37.57 6.53
CA PHE A 2 54.33 38.35 7.77
C PHE A 2 54.21 39.86 7.50
N THR A 3 53.41 40.70 8.16
CA THR A 3 52.47 40.66 9.30
C THR A 3 51.86 42.10 9.33
N LYS A 4 50.68 42.40 9.88
CA LYS A 4 50.43 42.61 11.32
C LYS A 4 48.95 43.01 11.54
N LEU A 5 48.46 42.61 12.71
CA LEU A 5 47.17 42.90 13.33
C LEU A 5 47.13 44.30 14.00
N VAL A 6 45.98 45.01 13.87
CA VAL A 6 45.06 45.61 14.90
C VAL A 6 45.72 46.47 16.03
N PRO A 7 45.20 47.66 16.45
CA PRO A 7 43.88 47.77 17.10
C PRO A 7 43.07 49.08 17.06
N ALA A 8 41.88 48.92 17.64
CA ALA A 8 40.74 49.80 17.83
C ALA A 8 41.00 51.20 18.44
N GLY A 9 40.11 52.15 18.11
CA GLY A 9 40.01 53.45 18.76
C GLY A 9 38.73 54.18 18.35
N SER A 10 37.81 54.24 19.31
CA SER A 10 36.51 54.94 19.37
C SER A 10 36.38 56.27 18.62
N LEU A 11 35.26 56.43 17.87
CA LEU A 11 34.70 57.74 17.55
C LEU A 11 33.20 57.75 17.89
N TRP A 12 32.85 58.60 18.85
CA TRP A 12 31.50 58.86 19.33
C TRP A 12 30.69 59.50 18.20
N SER A 13 29.65 58.83 17.73
CA SER A 13 28.69 59.40 16.78
C SER A 13 27.43 59.82 17.54
N GLN A 14 27.07 61.08 17.34
CA GLN A 14 25.90 61.75 17.90
C GLN A 14 24.61 61.01 17.53
N GLU A 15 23.76 60.79 18.54
CA GLU A 15 22.41 60.25 18.36
C GLU A 15 21.52 61.29 17.66
N VAL A 16 21.04 60.95 16.47
CA VAL A 16 19.92 61.62 15.82
C VAL A 16 18.68 60.77 16.12
N PRO A 17 17.59 61.32 16.70
CA PRO A 17 16.40 60.53 16.98
C PRO A 17 15.69 60.20 15.67
N VAL A 18 15.92 58.99 15.16
CA VAL A 18 15.12 58.44 14.05
C VAL A 18 13.78 58.03 14.64
N ALA A 19 12.72 58.68 14.17
CA ALA A 19 11.35 58.34 14.51
C ALA A 19 11.10 56.85 14.21
N VAL A 20 10.80 56.09 15.26
CA VAL A 20 10.29 54.73 15.14
C VAL A 20 8.93 54.82 14.45
N PRO A 21 8.73 54.21 13.28
CA PRO A 21 7.38 54.16 12.70
C PRO A 21 6.48 53.41 13.69
N PRO A 22 5.24 53.88 13.94
CA PRO A 22 4.32 53.14 14.79
C PRO A 22 4.16 51.73 14.23
N CYS A 23 4.32 50.72 15.08
CA CYS A 23 3.99 49.34 14.75
C CYS A 23 2.62 49.32 14.04
N PRO A 24 2.47 48.61 12.92
CA PRO A 24 1.15 48.39 12.34
C PRO A 24 0.26 47.83 13.45
N GLU A 25 -0.74 48.63 13.76
CA GLU A 25 -1.80 48.34 14.69
C GLU A 25 -2.48 47.07 14.18
N LYS A 26 -2.33 45.97 14.93
CA LYS A 26 -3.03 44.68 14.75
C LYS A 26 -3.11 44.22 13.30
N MET A 27 -2.07 43.53 12.84
CA MET A 27 -2.28 42.54 11.78
C MET A 27 -3.29 41.54 12.34
N GLU A 28 -4.54 41.61 11.87
CA GLU A 28 -5.47 40.50 12.02
C GLU A 28 -4.74 39.28 11.46
N VAL A 29 -4.26 38.41 12.35
CA VAL A 29 -3.85 37.07 11.96
C VAL A 29 -5.16 36.44 11.51
N THR A 30 -5.46 36.54 10.23
CA THR A 30 -6.53 35.74 9.65
C THR A 30 -6.18 34.30 9.99
N ASN A 31 -7.15 33.63 10.58
CA ASN A 31 -7.04 32.30 11.18
C ASN A 31 -6.91 31.23 10.08
N GLU A 32 -6.11 31.48 9.04
CA GLU A 32 -6.12 30.83 7.72
C GLU A 32 -4.73 30.32 7.30
N CYS A 33 -3.73 30.38 8.20
CA CYS A 33 -2.38 29.89 7.93
C CYS A 33 -2.03 28.67 8.81
N CYS A 34 -1.21 27.77 8.29
CA CYS A 34 -0.72 26.63 9.05
C CYS A 34 0.29 27.08 10.12
N GLY A 35 0.07 26.67 11.38
CA GLY A 35 0.99 26.96 12.49
C GLY A 35 2.38 26.29 12.42
N ILE A 36 2.70 25.57 11.33
CA ILE A 36 4.01 24.92 11.10
C ILE A 36 4.72 25.56 9.90
N CYS A 37 4.12 25.57 8.71
CA CYS A 37 4.74 26.17 7.52
C CYS A 37 4.50 27.67 7.37
N LEU A 38 3.58 28.24 8.16
CA LEU A 38 3.17 29.66 8.11
C LEU A 38 2.59 30.10 6.75
N GLY A 39 2.23 29.15 5.88
CA GLY A 39 1.55 29.39 4.60
C GLY A 39 0.06 29.01 4.66
N GLU A 40 -0.61 29.15 3.53
CA GLU A 40 -2.00 28.70 3.33
C GLU A 40 -2.13 27.19 3.58
N TRP A 41 -3.31 26.77 4.04
CA TRP A 41 -3.57 25.36 4.26
C TRP A 41 -3.63 24.57 2.95
N ALA A 42 -2.84 23.51 2.88
CA ALA A 42 -3.00 22.44 1.91
C ALA A 42 -3.48 21.21 2.68
N ASP A 43 -4.63 20.66 2.28
CA ASP A 43 -5.30 19.51 2.91
C ASP A 43 -5.38 19.67 4.44
N PRO A 44 -6.21 20.63 4.94
CA PRO A 44 -6.25 21.00 6.34
C PRO A 44 -6.72 19.83 7.22
N VAL A 45 -5.94 19.53 8.26
CA VAL A 45 -6.26 18.53 9.28
C VAL A 45 -6.48 19.25 10.61
N GLU A 46 -7.71 19.17 11.13
CA GLU A 46 -8.08 19.72 12.43
C GLU A 46 -7.85 18.69 13.55
N LEU A 47 -7.12 19.10 14.58
CA LEU A 47 -6.91 18.30 15.79
C LEU A 47 -8.07 18.49 16.79
N PRO A 48 -8.34 17.55 17.71
CA PRO A 48 -9.38 17.72 18.74
C PRO A 48 -9.18 18.92 19.67
N CYS A 49 -7.98 19.48 19.70
CA CYS A 49 -7.69 20.72 20.43
C CYS A 49 -8.10 22.00 19.68
N GLY A 50 -8.73 21.89 18.50
CA GLY A 50 -9.21 23.00 17.66
C GLY A 50 -8.15 23.67 16.77
N HIS A 51 -6.92 23.11 16.69
CA HIS A 51 -5.87 23.65 15.84
C HIS A 51 -5.76 22.88 14.53
N THR A 52 -5.62 23.62 13.44
CA THR A 52 -5.56 23.10 12.07
C THR A 52 -4.17 23.26 11.46
N PHE A 53 -3.70 22.24 10.75
CA PHE A 53 -2.41 22.22 10.08
C PHE A 53 -2.53 21.59 8.69
N CYS A 54 -1.61 21.87 7.77
CA CYS A 54 -1.53 21.08 6.54
C CYS A 54 -1.26 19.62 6.86
N ALA A 55 -1.85 18.69 6.12
CA ALA A 55 -1.65 17.24 6.28
C ALA A 55 -0.16 16.85 6.30
N ASP A 56 0.63 17.39 5.37
CA ASP A 56 2.06 17.12 5.28
C ASP A 56 2.85 17.74 6.44
N CYS A 57 2.45 18.92 6.90
CA CYS A 57 3.09 19.56 8.06
C CYS A 57 2.85 18.78 9.34
N LEU A 58 1.60 18.38 9.58
CA LEU A 58 1.24 17.58 10.75
C LEU A 58 1.90 16.19 10.70
N SER A 59 1.88 15.53 9.54
CA SER A 59 2.50 14.21 9.38
C SER A 59 4.04 14.26 9.47
N GLY A 60 4.66 15.36 9.04
CA GLY A 60 6.10 15.61 9.26
C GLY A 60 6.45 15.83 10.74
N TRP A 61 5.55 16.43 11.52
CA TRP A 61 5.71 16.64 12.96
C TRP A 61 5.44 15.37 13.79
N LYS A 62 4.36 14.66 13.48
CA LYS A 62 3.99 13.35 14.03
C LYS A 62 3.55 12.45 12.89
N SER A 63 4.39 11.47 12.55
CA SER A 63 4.14 10.54 11.44
C SER A 63 2.72 9.94 11.53
N LYS A 64 1.99 10.00 10.41
CA LYS A 64 0.70 9.31 10.24
C LYS A 64 0.85 7.80 10.02
N TYR A 65 2.08 7.29 9.87
CA TYR A 65 2.38 5.87 9.69
C TYR A 65 3.03 5.26 10.93
N LEU A 66 2.75 3.98 11.17
CA LEU A 66 3.36 3.14 12.21
C LEU A 66 4.52 2.34 11.56
N TYR A 67 5.77 2.73 11.74
CA TYR A 67 6.94 2.02 11.21
C TYR A 67 7.94 1.63 12.32
N SER A 68 8.11 0.32 12.51
CA SER A 68 8.85 -0.34 13.60
C SER A 68 10.26 0.21 13.87
N LEU A 69 10.98 0.73 12.87
CA LEU A 69 12.37 1.19 13.04
C LEU A 69 12.51 2.54 13.77
N HIS A 70 11.44 3.34 13.92
CA HIS A 70 11.52 4.67 14.56
C HIS A 70 10.36 5.00 15.48
N HIS A 71 9.67 3.98 15.99
CA HIS A 71 8.52 4.20 16.88
C HIS A 71 8.84 5.06 18.10
N GLN A 72 10.07 5.01 18.59
CA GLN A 72 10.47 5.69 19.82
C GLN A 72 10.64 7.21 19.63
N ASP A 73 11.08 7.69 18.45
CA ASP A 73 11.40 9.11 18.21
C ASP A 73 10.16 10.00 18.01
N GLN A 74 9.00 9.39 17.78
CA GLN A 74 7.73 10.05 17.48
C GLN A 74 6.76 10.04 18.67
N ARG A 75 7.05 9.27 19.73
CA ARG A 75 6.20 9.18 20.92
C ARG A 75 6.13 10.51 21.64
N GLY A 76 4.94 10.83 22.14
CA GLY A 76 4.72 12.04 22.92
C GLY A 76 4.80 13.35 22.15
N ARG A 77 4.87 13.33 20.81
CA ARG A 77 4.67 14.53 19.98
C ARG A 77 3.27 15.08 20.25
N ARG A 78 3.22 16.34 20.70
CA ARG A 78 1.99 17.06 21.05
C ARG A 78 1.71 18.17 20.05
N CYS A 79 0.51 18.75 20.07
CA CYS A 79 0.14 19.87 19.23
C CYS A 79 1.22 20.98 19.31
N PRO A 80 1.76 21.48 18.18
CA PRO A 80 2.78 22.54 18.19
C PRO A 80 2.31 23.85 18.85
N LEU A 81 1.00 24.13 18.84
CA LEU A 81 0.44 25.39 19.32
C LEU A 81 0.04 25.33 20.80
N CYS A 82 -0.69 24.30 21.24
CA CYS A 82 -1.19 24.21 22.62
C CYS A 82 -0.61 23.06 23.45
N ARG A 83 0.22 22.19 22.86
CA ARG A 83 0.75 20.97 23.48
C ARG A 83 -0.36 19.98 23.92
N GLY A 84 -1.55 20.08 23.33
CA GLY A 84 -2.59 19.04 23.45
C GLY A 84 -2.14 17.70 22.86
N THR A 85 -2.72 16.60 23.34
CA THR A 85 -2.45 15.27 22.80
C THR A 85 -2.93 15.18 21.35
N ILE A 86 -2.09 14.60 20.49
CA ILE A 86 -2.44 14.31 19.10
C ILE A 86 -2.91 12.85 19.05
N PRO A 87 -4.17 12.56 18.69
CA PRO A 87 -4.67 11.19 18.54
C PRO A 87 -3.92 10.39 17.46
N PRO A 88 -4.14 9.07 17.38
CA PRO A 88 -3.56 8.27 16.30
C PRO A 88 -4.26 8.54 14.97
N SER A 89 -3.57 8.33 13.86
CA SER A 89 -4.18 8.35 12.53
C SER A 89 -4.97 7.06 12.25
N ARG A 90 -5.89 7.10 11.28
CA ARG A 90 -6.54 5.88 10.75
C ARG A 90 -5.53 4.83 10.24
N ASP A 91 -4.42 5.26 9.66
CA ASP A 91 -3.33 4.37 9.23
C ASP A 91 -2.61 3.72 10.44
N GLN A 92 -2.35 4.45 11.50
CA GLN A 92 -1.77 3.86 12.72
C GLN A 92 -2.71 2.82 13.32
N ILE A 93 -4.01 3.12 13.39
CA ILE A 93 -5.04 2.19 13.86
C ILE A 93 -5.10 0.94 12.96
N ALA A 94 -5.14 1.12 11.64
CA ALA A 94 -5.16 0.00 10.68
C ALA A 94 -3.92 -0.88 10.83
N SER A 95 -2.74 -0.29 11.03
CA SER A 95 -1.49 -1.03 11.30
C SER A 95 -1.58 -1.86 12.59
N ILE A 96 -2.11 -1.29 13.68
CA ILE A 96 -2.30 -2.01 14.94
C ILE A 96 -3.35 -3.13 14.81
N LYS A 97 -4.45 -2.88 14.09
CA LYS A 97 -5.46 -3.92 13.78
C LYS A 97 -4.83 -5.09 13.04
N MET A 98 -3.99 -4.80 12.04
CA MET A 98 -3.24 -5.84 11.32
C MET A 98 -2.27 -6.58 12.24
N THR A 99 -1.50 -5.88 13.06
CA THR A 99 -0.58 -6.49 14.04
C THR A 99 -1.32 -7.43 14.99
N LYS A 100 -2.49 -7.02 15.51
CA LYS A 100 -3.36 -7.88 16.33
C LYS A 100 -3.83 -9.12 15.57
N MET A 101 -4.23 -8.97 14.31
CA MET A 101 -4.68 -10.08 13.46
C MET A 101 -3.53 -11.07 13.22
N VAL A 102 -2.37 -10.60 12.74
CA VAL A 102 -1.20 -11.44 12.46
C VAL A 102 -0.70 -12.13 13.74
N MET A 103 -0.67 -11.43 14.86
CA MET A 103 -0.30 -12.00 16.16
C MET A 103 -1.23 -13.15 16.57
N LYS A 104 -2.54 -13.05 16.31
CA LYS A 104 -3.53 -14.08 16.67
C LYS A 104 -3.57 -15.25 15.67
N GLU A 105 -3.41 -14.96 14.38
CA GLU A 105 -3.65 -15.94 13.30
C GLU A 105 -2.37 -16.58 12.75
N CYS A 106 -1.21 -15.90 12.82
CA CYS A 106 -0.01 -16.31 12.10
C CYS A 106 1.15 -16.74 13.00
N PHE A 107 1.16 -16.35 14.28
CA PHE A 107 2.25 -16.67 15.20
C PHE A 107 1.77 -17.55 16.34
N ASP A 108 2.53 -18.62 16.61
CA ASP A 108 2.42 -19.32 17.89
C ASP A 108 2.98 -18.43 19.01
N LYS A 109 2.52 -18.63 20.24
CA LYS A 109 3.01 -17.87 21.40
C LYS A 109 4.52 -18.04 21.65
N SER A 110 5.10 -19.14 21.18
CA SER A 110 6.54 -19.40 21.26
C SER A 110 7.36 -18.69 20.17
N ASP A 111 6.72 -18.08 19.17
CA ASP A 111 7.41 -17.32 18.13
C ASP A 111 7.90 -15.97 18.71
N PRO A 112 9.19 -15.61 18.60
CA PRO A 112 9.71 -14.32 19.09
C PRO A 112 8.97 -13.10 18.51
N ARG A 113 8.36 -13.23 17.33
CA ARG A 113 7.55 -12.18 16.71
C ARG A 113 6.23 -11.94 17.45
N TYR A 114 5.67 -12.97 18.09
CA TYR A 114 4.47 -12.83 18.93
C TYR A 114 4.69 -11.82 20.05
N GLU A 115 5.77 -11.97 20.82
CA GLU A 115 6.10 -11.07 21.92
C GLU A 115 6.35 -9.64 21.44
N SER A 116 6.98 -9.48 20.27
CA SER A 116 7.17 -8.15 19.69
C SER A 116 5.83 -7.50 19.33
N CYS A 117 4.96 -8.21 18.60
CA CYS A 117 3.64 -7.69 18.26
C CYS A 117 2.79 -7.39 19.50
N ALA A 118 2.83 -8.26 20.51
CA ALA A 118 2.11 -8.05 21.77
C ALA A 118 2.59 -6.80 22.50
N ARG A 119 3.90 -6.56 22.50
CA ARG A 119 4.50 -5.35 23.08
C ARG A 119 4.04 -4.10 22.33
N ASP A 120 4.12 -4.10 21.01
CA ASP A 120 3.74 -2.96 20.17
C ASP A 120 2.26 -2.60 20.36
N VAL A 121 1.38 -3.61 20.40
CA VAL A 121 -0.06 -3.44 20.67
C VAL A 121 -0.29 -2.85 22.06
N LYS A 122 0.32 -3.42 23.10
CA LYS A 122 0.16 -2.95 24.48
C LYS A 122 0.67 -1.52 24.66
N GLU A 123 1.77 -1.17 24.02
CA GLU A 123 2.35 0.16 24.11
C GLU A 123 1.51 1.20 23.35
N PHE A 124 0.81 0.80 22.30
CA PHE A 124 -0.16 1.65 21.60
C PHE A 124 -1.42 1.87 22.45
N GLU A 125 -1.98 0.79 23.02
CA GLU A 125 -3.13 0.84 23.94
C GLU A 125 -2.84 1.68 25.19
N ALA A 126 -1.63 1.60 25.74
CA ALA A 126 -1.23 2.42 26.88
C ALA A 126 -1.14 3.93 26.55
N GLU A 127 -0.84 4.29 25.31
CA GLU A 127 -0.72 5.69 24.89
C GLU A 127 -2.07 6.31 24.52
N PHE A 128 -2.95 5.56 23.84
CA PHE A 128 -4.19 6.09 23.26
C PHE A 128 -5.49 5.52 23.85
N GLY A 129 -5.42 4.54 24.75
CA GLY A 129 -6.60 3.80 25.22
C GLY A 129 -7.04 2.73 24.23
N GLU A 130 -8.19 2.10 24.48
CA GLU A 130 -8.76 1.04 23.63
C GLU A 130 -9.78 1.57 22.58
N ASP A 131 -10.35 2.75 22.83
CA ASP A 131 -11.41 3.38 22.01
C ASP A 131 -10.85 4.42 21.02
N TRP A 132 -9.91 4.01 20.18
CA TRP A 132 -9.24 4.90 19.21
C TRP A 132 -10.09 5.29 17.99
N GLU A 133 -11.21 4.62 17.72
CA GLU A 133 -11.96 4.81 16.46
C GLU A 133 -12.66 6.17 16.39
N ASP A 134 -13.23 6.62 17.51
CA ASP A 134 -13.99 7.88 17.59
C ASP A 134 -13.09 9.13 17.62
N THR A 135 -11.79 8.95 17.87
CA THR A 135 -10.83 10.05 18.04
C THR A 135 -9.75 10.08 16.97
N ALA A 136 -9.82 9.17 15.98
CA ALA A 136 -8.82 9.01 14.95
C ALA A 136 -8.68 10.27 14.09
N ILE A 137 -7.44 10.66 13.79
CA ILE A 137 -7.18 11.70 12.78
C ILE A 137 -7.43 11.10 11.41
N GLU A 138 -8.33 11.74 10.67
CA GLU A 138 -8.58 11.44 9.28
C GLU A 138 -7.68 12.30 8.40
N TYR A 139 -7.02 11.64 7.47
CA TYR A 139 -6.40 12.24 6.30
C TYR A 139 -7.27 11.81 5.12
N ASP A 140 -7.46 12.66 4.11
CA ASP A 140 -8.35 12.42 2.96
C ASP A 140 -8.33 10.94 2.52
N ASN A 141 -9.40 10.22 2.85
CA ASN A 141 -9.49 8.77 2.67
C ASN A 141 -10.75 8.43 1.89
N ASP A 142 -10.79 8.87 0.64
CA ASP A 142 -11.88 8.63 -0.30
C ASP A 142 -11.81 7.23 -0.96
N GLY A 143 -10.98 6.34 -0.45
CA GLY A 143 -10.74 5.02 -1.03
C GLY A 143 -11.89 4.04 -0.78
N ILE A 144 -12.19 3.19 -1.76
CA ILE A 144 -13.12 2.07 -1.57
C ILE A 144 -12.57 1.11 -0.51
N SER A 145 -13.41 0.76 0.47
CA SER A 145 -13.09 -0.26 1.47
C SER A 145 -13.06 -1.65 0.82
N LEU A 146 -11.97 -2.39 1.03
CA LEU A 146 -11.84 -3.79 0.63
C LEU A 146 -12.44 -4.69 1.72
N PRO A 147 -13.56 -5.40 1.46
CA PRO A 147 -14.22 -6.20 2.47
C PRO A 147 -13.39 -7.41 2.90
N LEU A 148 -13.46 -7.79 4.18
CA LEU A 148 -12.68 -8.91 4.74
C LEU A 148 -13.00 -10.25 4.06
N TYR A 149 -14.25 -10.46 3.60
CA TYR A 149 -14.60 -11.69 2.89
C TYR A 149 -13.90 -11.82 1.53
N ILE A 150 -13.54 -10.70 0.87
CA ILE A 150 -12.75 -10.69 -0.35
C ILE A 150 -11.30 -11.06 -0.05
N VAL A 151 -10.75 -10.53 1.05
CA VAL A 151 -9.42 -10.90 1.54
C VAL A 151 -9.34 -12.40 1.83
N ASN A 152 -10.34 -12.94 2.52
CA ASN A 152 -10.42 -14.37 2.82
C ASN A 152 -10.61 -15.23 1.55
N ALA A 153 -11.34 -14.73 0.56
CA ALA A 153 -11.47 -15.38 -0.75
C ALA A 153 -10.12 -15.48 -1.46
N MET A 154 -9.28 -14.44 -1.44
CA MET A 154 -7.92 -14.48 -2.00
C MET A 154 -7.03 -15.49 -1.28
N LYS A 155 -7.00 -15.47 0.07
CA LYS A 155 -6.25 -16.45 0.87
C LYS A 155 -6.67 -17.90 0.55
N SER A 156 -7.94 -18.10 0.23
CA SER A 156 -8.53 -19.39 -0.12
C SER A 156 -8.41 -19.73 -1.62
N ARG A 157 -7.68 -18.93 -2.41
CA ARG A 157 -7.55 -19.04 -3.88
C ARG A 157 -8.88 -19.08 -4.63
N ASN A 158 -9.90 -18.44 -4.07
CA ASN A 158 -11.22 -18.31 -4.69
C ASN A 158 -11.29 -17.04 -5.54
N SER A 159 -10.57 -17.06 -6.68
CA SER A 159 -10.53 -15.94 -7.63
C SER A 159 -11.90 -15.56 -8.17
N ARG A 160 -12.85 -16.51 -8.26
CA ARG A 160 -14.23 -16.26 -8.72
C ARG A 160 -14.93 -15.21 -7.88
N THR A 161 -14.88 -15.32 -6.55
CA THR A 161 -15.52 -14.34 -5.65
C THR A 161 -14.90 -12.96 -5.79
N VAL A 162 -13.56 -12.89 -5.92
CA VAL A 162 -12.83 -11.62 -6.10
C VAL A 162 -13.23 -10.95 -7.42
N LEU A 163 -13.30 -11.71 -8.52
CA LEU A 163 -13.68 -11.20 -9.83
C LEU A 163 -15.15 -10.78 -9.89
N GLN A 164 -16.05 -11.51 -9.21
CA GLN A 164 -17.45 -11.11 -9.08
C GLN A 164 -17.61 -9.79 -8.33
N TRP A 165 -16.79 -9.57 -7.30
CA TRP A 165 -16.78 -8.30 -6.58
C TRP A 165 -16.18 -7.18 -7.43
N LEU A 166 -15.09 -7.41 -8.15
CA LEU A 166 -14.52 -6.42 -9.08
C LEU A 166 -15.50 -6.01 -10.18
N GLY A 167 -16.38 -6.92 -10.61
CA GLY A 167 -17.39 -6.67 -11.65
C GLY A 167 -18.69 -6.03 -11.15
N ARG A 168 -18.87 -5.82 -9.85
CA ARG A 168 -19.97 -4.98 -9.31
C ARG A 168 -19.41 -3.57 -9.17
N GLY A 169 -20.09 -2.54 -9.67
CA GLY A 169 -19.58 -1.16 -9.66
C GLY A 169 -18.35 -0.87 -10.55
N ASN A 170 -17.72 0.30 -10.32
CA ASN A 170 -16.59 0.77 -11.11
C ASN A 170 -15.29 0.02 -10.79
N ILE A 171 -14.79 -0.74 -11.76
CA ILE A 171 -13.56 -1.52 -11.61
C ILE A 171 -12.34 -0.65 -11.31
N LYS A 172 -12.23 0.56 -11.89
CA LYS A 172 -11.06 1.43 -11.71
C LYS A 172 -10.86 1.87 -10.27
N ASP A 173 -11.96 2.03 -9.54
CA ASP A 173 -11.92 2.39 -8.12
C ASP A 173 -11.65 1.15 -7.26
N ARG A 174 -12.29 0.02 -7.59
CA ARG A 174 -12.20 -1.23 -6.82
C ARG A 174 -10.84 -1.90 -6.89
N VAL A 175 -10.10 -1.78 -7.99
CA VAL A 175 -8.73 -2.32 -8.08
C VAL A 175 -7.76 -1.63 -7.11
N ASN A 176 -8.12 -0.44 -6.62
CA ASN A 176 -7.36 0.34 -5.63
C ASN A 176 -7.95 0.27 -4.22
N ALA A 177 -8.94 -0.60 -3.99
CA ALA A 177 -9.56 -0.74 -2.68
C ALA A 177 -8.59 -1.25 -1.61
N LYS A 178 -8.76 -0.75 -0.37
CA LYS A 178 -7.88 -1.03 0.78
C LYS A 178 -8.65 -1.61 1.95
N GLY A 179 -8.06 -2.60 2.62
CA GLY A 179 -8.69 -3.25 3.76
C GLY A 179 -8.25 -2.64 5.09
N GLY A 180 -9.13 -1.89 5.77
CA GLY A 180 -8.83 -1.26 7.06
C GLY A 180 -8.41 -2.22 8.16
N SER A 181 -9.01 -3.42 8.20
CA SER A 181 -8.67 -4.47 9.17
C SER A 181 -7.33 -5.17 8.88
N ILE A 182 -6.80 -5.02 7.66
CA ILE A 182 -5.54 -5.62 7.22
C ILE A 182 -4.48 -4.55 6.92
N GLY A 183 -4.48 -3.46 7.70
CA GLY A 183 -3.41 -2.46 7.61
C GLY A 183 -3.47 -1.65 6.33
N ASN A 184 -4.68 -1.33 5.85
CA ASN A 184 -4.93 -0.65 4.57
C ASN A 184 -4.16 -1.28 3.41
N MET A 185 -3.93 -2.59 3.45
CA MET A 185 -3.38 -3.31 2.30
C MET A 185 -4.34 -3.19 1.14
N GLY A 186 -3.81 -2.70 0.02
CA GLY A 186 -4.54 -2.64 -1.24
C GLY A 186 -4.75 -4.03 -1.83
N LEU A 187 -5.80 -4.19 -2.63
CA LEU A 187 -6.11 -5.44 -3.34
C LEU A 187 -4.91 -5.98 -4.13
N LEU A 188 -4.12 -5.09 -4.76
CA LEU A 188 -2.89 -5.43 -5.47
C LEU A 188 -1.83 -6.06 -4.55
N ILE A 189 -1.65 -5.53 -3.33
CA ILE A 189 -0.70 -6.08 -2.34
C ILE A 189 -1.13 -7.48 -1.94
N THR A 190 -2.41 -7.66 -1.62
CA THR A 190 -2.92 -8.96 -1.19
C THR A 190 -2.83 -10.01 -2.29
N ALA A 191 -3.17 -9.65 -3.54
CA ALA A 191 -3.04 -10.56 -4.69
C ALA A 191 -1.58 -10.99 -4.91
N ALA A 192 -0.62 -10.06 -4.78
CA ALA A 192 0.80 -10.36 -4.90
C ALA A 192 1.31 -11.28 -3.78
N MET A 193 0.89 -11.05 -2.54
CA MET A 193 1.23 -11.90 -1.41
C MET A 193 0.62 -13.30 -1.48
N CYS A 194 -0.55 -13.44 -2.12
CA CYS A 194 -1.19 -14.74 -2.38
C CYS A 194 -0.66 -15.45 -3.63
N GLU A 195 0.35 -14.88 -4.31
CA GLU A 195 0.95 -15.41 -5.55
C GLU A 195 -0.06 -15.58 -6.71
N GLU A 196 -1.12 -14.77 -6.73
CA GLU A 196 -2.15 -14.79 -7.77
C GLU A 196 -1.72 -13.88 -8.94
N TYR A 197 -0.68 -14.28 -9.67
CA TYR A 197 -0.01 -13.43 -10.67
C TYR A 197 -0.93 -12.98 -11.82
N ASP A 198 -1.87 -13.80 -12.26
CA ASP A 198 -2.84 -13.40 -13.29
C ASP A 198 -3.77 -12.32 -12.78
N LEU A 199 -4.16 -12.40 -11.50
CA LEU A 199 -4.93 -11.34 -10.84
C LEU A 199 -4.10 -10.07 -10.70
N VAL A 200 -2.84 -10.14 -10.27
CA VAL A 200 -1.93 -8.98 -10.22
C VAL A 200 -1.87 -8.28 -11.59
N ASN A 201 -1.66 -9.05 -12.66
CA ASN A 201 -1.64 -8.54 -14.03
C ASN A 201 -2.98 -7.91 -14.44
N PHE A 202 -4.09 -8.56 -14.11
CA PHE A 202 -5.43 -8.05 -14.39
C PHE A 202 -5.71 -6.73 -13.65
N LEU A 203 -5.33 -6.63 -12.37
CA LEU A 203 -5.51 -5.41 -11.57
C LEU A 203 -4.72 -4.23 -12.17
N LEU A 204 -3.45 -4.45 -12.52
CA LEU A 204 -2.58 -3.43 -13.14
C LEU A 204 -3.13 -2.96 -14.50
N LEU A 205 -3.60 -3.89 -15.34
CA LEU A 205 -4.26 -3.56 -16.62
C LEU A 205 -5.53 -2.71 -16.43
N ASN A 206 -6.22 -2.85 -15.30
CA ASN A 206 -7.44 -2.10 -14.99
C ASN A 206 -7.18 -0.84 -14.15
N GLY A 207 -5.92 -0.40 -14.03
CA GLY A 207 -5.56 0.86 -13.38
C GLY A 207 -5.28 0.77 -11.88
N ALA A 208 -4.92 -0.42 -11.38
CA ALA A 208 -4.35 -0.51 -10.04
C ALA A 208 -3.06 0.32 -9.97
N ASP A 209 -2.94 1.15 -8.94
CA ASP A 209 -1.75 1.93 -8.66
C ASP A 209 -0.60 0.97 -8.27
N ALA A 210 0.40 0.87 -9.14
CA ALA A 210 1.61 0.08 -8.91
C ALA A 210 2.43 0.57 -7.70
N ASN A 211 2.13 1.77 -7.18
CA ASN A 211 2.75 2.40 -6.03
C ASN A 211 1.84 2.48 -4.81
N ILE A 212 0.69 1.78 -4.83
CA ILE A 212 -0.26 1.77 -3.72
C ILE A 212 0.44 1.49 -2.38
N ILE A 213 0.23 2.39 -1.42
CA ILE A 213 0.82 2.30 -0.08
C ILE A 213 -0.17 1.73 0.94
N ASN A 214 0.36 0.93 1.87
CA ASN A 214 -0.37 0.42 3.04
C ASN A 214 -0.31 1.40 4.23
N ALA A 215 -0.90 1.00 5.35
CA ALA A 215 -0.96 1.78 6.59
C ALA A 215 0.40 2.01 7.29
N ALA A 216 1.43 1.27 6.91
CA ALA A 216 2.80 1.51 7.34
C ALA A 216 3.54 2.50 6.40
N GLY A 217 2.86 3.01 5.38
CA GLY A 217 3.41 3.90 4.36
C GLY A 217 4.37 3.20 3.40
N LEU A 218 4.26 1.88 3.26
CA LEU A 218 5.09 1.08 2.35
C LEU A 218 4.33 0.83 1.05
N SER A 219 4.97 1.06 -0.11
CA SER A 219 4.40 0.61 -1.39
C SER A 219 4.28 -0.91 -1.44
N VAL A 220 3.52 -1.42 -2.42
CA VAL A 220 3.48 -2.86 -2.73
C VAL A 220 4.88 -3.45 -2.95
N LEU A 221 5.75 -2.77 -3.72
CA LEU A 221 7.11 -3.24 -3.98
C LEU A 221 7.94 -3.29 -2.69
N THR A 222 7.88 -2.23 -1.89
CA THR A 222 8.59 -2.18 -0.59
C THR A 222 8.09 -3.26 0.36
N SER A 223 6.77 -3.48 0.43
CA SER A 223 6.15 -4.47 1.30
C SER A 223 6.62 -5.89 0.99
N LEU A 224 6.69 -6.26 -0.29
CA LEU A 224 7.19 -7.56 -0.73
C LEU A 224 8.71 -7.70 -0.51
N SER A 225 9.45 -6.59 -0.64
CA SER A 225 10.91 -6.59 -0.50
C SER A 225 11.39 -6.71 0.95
N TYR A 226 10.58 -6.33 1.95
CA TYR A 226 10.90 -6.52 3.37
C TYR A 226 10.65 -7.94 3.89
N GLY A 227 10.16 -8.85 3.04
CA GLY A 227 10.07 -10.27 3.38
C GLY A 227 9.08 -10.58 4.50
N MET A 228 7.81 -10.71 4.16
CA MET A 228 7.01 -11.73 4.85
C MET A 228 7.40 -13.09 4.26
N SER A 229 7.34 -14.16 5.03
CA SER A 229 7.73 -15.51 4.56
C SER A 229 7.03 -15.87 3.24
N GLY A 230 7.77 -15.87 2.13
CA GLY A 230 7.27 -16.17 0.79
C GLY A 230 8.30 -15.84 -0.30
N ASP A 231 8.24 -16.53 -1.44
CA ASP A 231 9.00 -16.18 -2.63
C ASP A 231 8.16 -15.25 -3.52
N PHE A 232 8.41 -13.95 -3.40
CA PHE A 232 7.68 -12.92 -4.15
C PHE A 232 8.44 -12.45 -5.40
N PHE A 233 9.49 -13.16 -5.82
CA PHE A 233 10.35 -12.72 -6.91
C PHE A 233 9.56 -12.41 -8.20
N LYS A 234 8.61 -13.27 -8.55
CA LYS A 234 7.77 -13.08 -9.75
C LYS A 234 6.85 -11.87 -9.64
N ALA A 235 6.24 -11.63 -8.47
CA ALA A 235 5.42 -10.45 -8.24
C ALA A 235 6.26 -9.17 -8.30
N ILE A 236 7.46 -9.18 -7.70
CA ILE A 236 8.41 -8.05 -7.73
C ILE A 236 8.81 -7.72 -9.17
N LYS A 237 9.12 -8.73 -10.01
CA LYS A 237 9.40 -8.51 -11.44
C LYS A 237 8.24 -7.87 -12.19
N ILE A 238 7.00 -8.34 -11.94
CA ILE A 238 5.81 -7.74 -12.54
C ILE A 238 5.72 -6.26 -12.11
N LEU A 239 5.76 -5.98 -10.81
CA LEU A 239 5.62 -4.62 -10.28
C LEU A 239 6.69 -3.66 -10.79
N LEU A 240 7.97 -4.06 -10.77
CA LEU A 240 9.07 -3.23 -11.29
C LEU A 240 8.87 -2.87 -12.76
N SER A 241 8.41 -3.84 -13.55
CA SER A 241 8.15 -3.61 -14.98
C SER A 241 6.96 -2.68 -15.27
N TRP A 242 6.08 -2.50 -14.29
CA TRP A 242 4.97 -1.54 -14.28
C TRP A 242 5.33 -0.23 -13.59
N GLY A 243 6.62 0.01 -13.33
CA GLY A 243 7.10 1.26 -12.75
C GLY A 243 6.89 1.39 -11.26
N ALA A 244 6.66 0.30 -10.53
CA ALA A 244 6.61 0.33 -9.08
C ALA A 244 7.93 0.86 -8.49
N GLU A 245 7.80 1.68 -7.46
CA GLU A 245 8.87 2.37 -6.76
C GLU A 245 8.96 1.89 -5.31
N LEU A 246 10.17 1.98 -4.76
CA LEU A 246 10.41 1.74 -3.34
C LEU A 246 10.02 2.98 -2.55
N ILE A 247 8.82 2.92 -1.95
CA ILE A 247 8.27 3.97 -1.10
C ILE A 247 8.25 3.50 0.35
N VAL A 248 8.70 4.36 1.26
CA VAL A 248 8.70 4.17 2.70
C VAL A 248 8.19 5.44 3.38
N ARG A 249 7.22 5.30 4.30
CA ARG A 249 6.52 6.43 4.95
C ARG A 249 5.91 7.41 3.94
N GLY A 250 5.37 6.89 2.84
CA GLY A 250 4.74 7.70 1.79
C GLY A 250 5.70 8.53 0.93
N ARG A 251 7.02 8.39 1.10
CA ARG A 251 8.04 9.04 0.24
C ARG A 251 8.96 8.01 -0.40
N GLN A 252 9.65 8.40 -1.47
CA GLN A 252 10.70 7.56 -2.04
C GLN A 252 11.80 7.26 -1.02
N MET A 253 12.33 6.04 -1.10
CA MET A 253 13.37 5.55 -0.22
C MET A 253 14.70 6.32 -0.46
N THR A 254 15.38 6.65 0.63
CA THR A 254 16.73 7.25 0.55
C THR A 254 17.77 6.20 0.14
N SER A 255 18.93 6.63 -0.36
CA SER A 255 20.02 5.70 -0.71
C SER A 255 20.51 4.88 0.49
N GLN A 256 20.41 5.40 1.72
CA GLN A 256 20.79 4.66 2.93
C GLN A 256 19.77 3.57 3.27
N GLU A 257 18.47 3.89 3.24
CA GLU A 257 17.39 2.91 3.44
C GLU A 257 17.45 1.81 2.37
N LEU A 258 17.72 2.17 1.10
CA LEU A 258 17.90 1.21 0.01
C LEU A 258 19.05 0.24 0.28
N LYS A 259 20.21 0.76 0.71
CA LYS A 259 21.36 -0.09 1.07
C LYS A 259 21.00 -1.08 2.19
N GLN A 260 20.25 -0.63 3.19
CA GLN A 260 19.79 -1.51 4.28
C GLN A 260 18.85 -2.59 3.77
N LEU A 261 17.90 -2.25 2.89
CA LEU A 261 16.98 -3.20 2.28
C LEU A 261 17.69 -4.25 1.42
N VAL A 262 18.69 -3.82 0.63
CA VAL A 262 19.53 -4.73 -0.17
C VAL A 262 20.28 -5.70 0.73
N VAL A 263 20.93 -5.20 1.79
CA VAL A 263 21.65 -6.05 2.76
C VAL A 263 20.70 -7.03 3.45
N LEU A 264 19.49 -6.59 3.82
CA LEU A 264 18.46 -7.45 4.39
C LEU A 264 18.11 -8.60 3.45
N ASN A 265 17.82 -8.30 2.18
CA ASN A 265 17.48 -9.32 1.18
C ASN A 265 18.62 -10.31 0.96
N VAL A 266 19.87 -9.84 0.88
CA VAL A 266 21.04 -10.73 0.78
C VAL A 266 21.15 -11.66 1.99
N ARG A 267 20.97 -11.12 3.21
CA ARG A 267 21.03 -11.90 4.45
C ARG A 267 19.92 -12.95 4.54
N GLU A 268 18.75 -12.65 3.99
CA GLU A 268 17.60 -13.57 3.96
C GLU A 268 17.67 -14.57 2.79
N GLY A 269 18.70 -14.49 1.94
CA GLY A 269 18.88 -15.37 0.78
C GLY A 269 18.15 -14.91 -0.49
N ASN A 270 17.45 -13.76 -0.45
CA ASN A 270 16.73 -13.15 -1.58
C ASN A 270 17.67 -12.36 -2.50
N THR A 271 18.77 -12.98 -2.93
CA THR A 271 19.83 -12.31 -3.72
C THR A 271 19.35 -11.80 -5.07
N ALA A 272 18.42 -12.52 -5.71
CA ALA A 272 17.83 -12.10 -6.98
C ALA A 272 17.02 -10.80 -6.83
N VAL A 273 16.21 -10.69 -5.77
CA VAL A 273 15.50 -9.45 -5.43
C VAL A 273 16.48 -8.33 -5.13
N ALA A 274 17.51 -8.61 -4.30
CA ALA A 274 18.55 -7.64 -3.97
C ALA A 274 19.23 -7.07 -5.22
N ASN A 275 19.52 -7.92 -6.21
CA ASN A 275 20.12 -7.49 -7.48
C ASN A 275 19.19 -6.56 -8.27
N LEU A 276 17.91 -6.92 -8.41
CA LEU A 276 16.92 -6.10 -9.11
C LEU A 276 16.82 -4.70 -8.48
N ILE A 277 16.58 -4.63 -7.17
CA ILE A 277 16.34 -3.36 -6.49
C ILE A 277 17.60 -2.51 -6.28
N SER A 278 18.79 -3.12 -6.40
CA SER A 278 20.06 -2.40 -6.19
C SER A 278 20.43 -1.43 -7.32
N SER A 279 19.72 -1.48 -8.44
CA SER A 279 20.01 -0.68 -9.63
C SER A 279 18.77 0.03 -10.13
N GLU A 280 18.94 1.20 -10.76
CA GLU A 280 17.82 2.03 -11.23
C GLU A 280 16.91 1.31 -12.22
N LEU A 281 17.49 0.55 -13.15
CA LEU A 281 16.75 -0.12 -14.22
C LEU A 281 16.41 -1.59 -13.91
N GLY A 282 16.88 -2.16 -12.80
CA GLY A 282 16.70 -3.59 -12.50
C GLY A 282 15.22 -3.99 -12.44
N GLY A 283 14.84 -5.01 -13.21
CA GLY A 283 13.46 -5.50 -13.31
C GLY A 283 12.51 -4.59 -14.10
N ARG A 284 12.96 -3.40 -14.50
CA ARG A 284 12.14 -2.44 -15.25
C ARG A 284 12.08 -2.81 -16.72
N ARG A 285 10.98 -2.40 -17.35
CA ARG A 285 10.86 -2.42 -18.80
C ARG A 285 11.56 -1.17 -19.35
N CYS A 286 12.37 -1.37 -20.37
CA CYS A 286 13.14 -0.32 -21.03
C CYS A 286 12.93 -0.40 -22.55
N LYS A 287 13.22 0.71 -23.22
CA LYS A 287 13.37 0.80 -24.67
C LYS A 287 14.86 0.86 -24.99
N ILE A 288 15.28 0.09 -25.98
CA ILE A 288 16.65 0.11 -26.49
C ILE A 288 16.79 1.34 -27.39
N VAL A 289 17.59 2.32 -26.98
CA VAL A 289 17.76 3.59 -27.72
C VAL A 289 19.00 3.60 -28.61
N SER A 290 19.99 2.79 -28.28
CA SER A 290 21.18 2.57 -29.09
C SER A 290 21.71 1.16 -28.88
N THR A 291 22.53 0.68 -29.81
CA THR A 291 23.22 -0.61 -29.67
C THR A 291 24.71 -0.43 -29.96
N PRO A 292 25.60 -1.12 -29.22
CA PRO A 292 27.04 -0.98 -29.41
C PRO A 292 27.58 -1.62 -30.70
N ASN A 293 26.78 -2.45 -31.40
CA ASN A 293 27.17 -3.24 -32.59
C ASN A 293 26.12 -3.11 -33.72
N THR A 294 26.31 -3.86 -34.83
CA THR A 294 25.44 -4.01 -36.02
C THR A 294 23.98 -4.44 -35.75
N LEU A 295 23.53 -4.48 -34.50
CA LEU A 295 22.17 -4.80 -34.06
C LEU A 295 21.24 -3.57 -34.16
N HIS A 296 21.27 -2.86 -35.28
CA HIS A 296 20.43 -1.67 -35.49
C HIS A 296 18.93 -2.03 -35.48
N ASP A 297 18.58 -3.26 -35.85
CA ASP A 297 17.20 -3.77 -35.87
C ASP A 297 16.56 -3.91 -34.48
N LEU A 298 17.36 -3.78 -33.40
CA LEU A 298 16.87 -3.83 -32.02
C LEU A 298 16.58 -2.43 -31.46
N VAL A 299 17.07 -1.37 -32.10
CA VAL A 299 16.78 0.00 -31.68
C VAL A 299 15.29 0.26 -31.80
N GLY A 300 14.71 0.80 -30.73
CA GLY A 300 13.27 1.05 -30.61
C GLY A 300 12.47 -0.11 -30.03
N LYS A 301 13.03 -1.33 -29.98
CA LYS A 301 12.39 -2.47 -29.30
C LYS A 301 12.46 -2.31 -27.79
N THR A 302 11.57 -3.01 -27.10
CA THR A 302 11.49 -3.01 -25.65
C THR A 302 12.10 -4.29 -25.07
N CYS A 303 12.63 -4.17 -23.87
CA CYS A 303 13.24 -5.25 -23.13
C CYS A 303 12.92 -5.12 -21.64
N VAL A 304 13.08 -6.20 -20.89
CA VAL A 304 13.05 -6.18 -19.42
C VAL A 304 14.46 -6.43 -18.91
N VAL A 305 14.89 -5.63 -17.95
CA VAL A 305 16.21 -5.80 -17.31
C VAL A 305 16.13 -6.94 -16.29
N GLU A 306 16.96 -7.96 -16.48
CA GLU A 306 17.00 -9.14 -15.62
C GLU A 306 17.93 -8.94 -14.43
N ARG A 307 19.09 -8.31 -14.63
CA ARG A 307 20.01 -7.93 -13.55
C ARG A 307 21.03 -6.91 -14.01
N HIS A 308 21.63 -6.24 -13.04
CA HIS A 308 22.80 -5.39 -13.21
C HIS A 308 24.09 -6.14 -12.84
N ILE A 309 25.09 -6.09 -13.72
CA ILE A 309 26.41 -6.70 -13.53
C ILE A 309 27.37 -5.59 -13.07
N LYS A 310 27.69 -5.57 -11.78
CA LYS A 310 28.42 -4.46 -11.15
C LYS A 310 29.85 -4.29 -11.69
N GLU A 311 30.50 -5.38 -12.08
CA GLU A 311 31.88 -5.39 -12.55
C GLU A 311 32.02 -4.69 -13.91
N SER A 312 31.05 -4.86 -14.80
CA SER A 312 31.04 -4.23 -16.13
C SER A 312 30.19 -2.97 -16.22
N GLY A 313 29.32 -2.72 -15.23
CA GLY A 313 28.31 -1.66 -15.28
C GLY A 313 27.21 -1.89 -16.33
N GLN A 314 27.13 -3.11 -16.88
CA GLN A 314 26.16 -3.47 -17.91
C GLN A 314 24.93 -4.13 -17.29
N TYR A 315 23.83 -4.06 -18.02
CA TYR A 315 22.58 -4.74 -17.73
C TYR A 315 22.42 -5.95 -18.64
N GLU A 316 22.07 -7.08 -18.03
CA GLU A 316 21.50 -8.20 -18.76
C GLU A 316 20.02 -7.91 -19.00
N VAL A 317 19.61 -7.89 -20.27
CA VAL A 317 18.24 -7.59 -20.66
C VAL A 317 17.69 -8.70 -21.54
N THR A 318 16.38 -8.95 -21.44
CA THR A 318 15.65 -9.84 -22.33
C THR A 318 14.73 -9.01 -23.23
N VAL A 319 14.94 -9.09 -24.53
CA VAL A 319 14.11 -8.41 -25.55
C VAL A 319 12.73 -9.05 -25.57
N GLU A 320 11.67 -8.24 -25.51
CA GLU A 320 10.30 -8.74 -25.56
C GLU A 320 10.02 -9.41 -26.92
N PHE A 321 9.19 -10.46 -26.90
CA PHE A 321 8.75 -11.27 -28.05
C PHE A 321 9.82 -12.13 -28.75
N THR A 322 11.08 -11.72 -28.78
CA THR A 322 12.18 -12.55 -29.33
C THR A 322 12.87 -13.39 -28.27
N ASN A 323 12.77 -13.01 -26.99
CA ASN A 323 13.49 -13.61 -25.86
C ASN A 323 15.02 -13.61 -26.03
N GLU A 324 15.54 -12.76 -26.91
CA GLU A 324 16.98 -12.56 -27.08
C GLU A 324 17.54 -11.90 -25.82
N SER A 325 18.62 -12.45 -25.29
CA SER A 325 19.32 -11.89 -24.12
C SER A 325 20.54 -11.10 -24.57
N LEU A 326 20.68 -9.88 -24.06
CA LEU A 326 21.74 -8.93 -24.45
C LEU A 326 22.42 -8.36 -23.22
N LEU A 327 23.67 -7.91 -23.39
CA LEU A 327 24.39 -7.08 -22.43
C LEU A 327 24.47 -5.66 -22.97
N LEU A 328 23.81 -4.73 -22.29
CA LEU A 328 23.71 -3.33 -22.72
C LEU A 328 24.17 -2.39 -21.60
N GLY A 329 24.81 -1.27 -21.97
CA GLY A 329 25.13 -0.22 -21.02
C GLY A 329 23.88 0.57 -20.60
N ALA A 330 23.97 1.32 -19.50
CA ALA A 330 22.88 2.20 -19.06
C ALA A 330 22.50 3.24 -20.13
N ASP A 331 23.49 3.73 -20.88
CA ASP A 331 23.37 4.69 -21.98
C ASP A 331 22.60 4.12 -23.20
N ASN A 332 22.44 2.80 -23.27
CA ASN A 332 21.72 2.13 -24.35
C ASN A 332 20.23 1.92 -24.03
N LEU A 333 19.80 2.23 -22.81
CA LEU A 333 18.49 1.92 -22.29
C LEU A 333 17.77 3.19 -21.82
N GLU A 334 16.50 3.32 -22.21
CA GLU A 334 15.59 4.33 -21.68
C GLU A 334 14.45 3.63 -20.93
N ARG A 335 14.20 4.02 -19.68
CA ARG A 335 13.11 3.44 -18.88
C ARG A 335 11.76 3.65 -19.59
N CYS A 336 11.00 2.57 -19.77
CA CYS A 336 9.73 2.57 -20.47
C CYS A 336 8.78 1.54 -19.82
N ASP A 337 8.27 1.90 -18.65
CA ASP A 337 7.41 1.03 -17.85
C ASP A 337 6.10 0.68 -18.58
N ARG A 338 5.53 -0.48 -18.23
CA ARG A 338 4.23 -0.92 -18.73
C ARG A 338 3.13 0.02 -18.29
N THR A 339 2.13 0.17 -19.16
CA THR A 339 0.90 0.90 -18.88
C THR A 339 -0.29 0.08 -19.37
N PRO A 340 -1.54 0.40 -18.96
CA PRO A 340 -2.72 -0.24 -19.53
C PRO A 340 -2.82 -0.11 -21.06
N ARG A 341 -2.17 0.90 -21.66
CA ARG A 341 -2.14 1.14 -23.12
C ARG A 341 -0.98 0.45 -23.83
N ASP A 342 0.13 0.16 -23.13
CA ASP A 342 1.30 -0.56 -23.66
C ASP A 342 1.82 -1.61 -22.65
N PRO A 343 1.05 -2.67 -22.36
CA PRO A 343 1.41 -3.69 -21.38
C PRO A 343 2.30 -4.82 -21.96
N GLY A 344 2.28 -5.04 -23.27
CA GLY A 344 2.95 -6.16 -23.94
C GLY A 344 2.23 -7.52 -23.83
N TYR A 345 1.12 -7.59 -23.09
CA TYR A 345 0.22 -8.73 -22.95
C TYR A 345 -1.16 -8.25 -22.54
N PHE A 346 -2.18 -9.12 -22.57
CA PHE A 346 -3.51 -8.75 -22.09
C PHE A 346 -4.10 -9.87 -21.24
N VAL A 347 -4.79 -9.53 -20.16
CA VAL A 347 -5.53 -10.48 -19.31
C VAL A 347 -6.98 -10.08 -19.33
N GLU A 348 -7.84 -10.94 -19.87
CA GLU A 348 -9.28 -10.73 -19.86
C GLU A 348 -9.96 -11.50 -18.72
N CYS A 349 -11.06 -10.97 -18.20
CA CYS A 349 -11.97 -11.72 -17.35
C CYS A 349 -13.16 -12.22 -18.20
N LYS A 350 -13.28 -13.54 -18.37
CA LYS A 350 -14.45 -14.17 -19.00
C LYS A 350 -15.05 -15.20 -18.06
N ASN A 351 -16.36 -15.12 -17.80
CA ASN A 351 -17.08 -16.05 -16.93
C ASN A 351 -16.42 -16.22 -15.55
N ASN A 352 -15.93 -15.12 -14.96
CA ASN A 352 -15.18 -15.10 -13.70
C ASN A 352 -13.90 -15.96 -13.72
N ARG A 353 -13.24 -16.01 -14.89
CA ARG A 353 -11.91 -16.61 -15.06
C ARG A 353 -11.01 -15.65 -15.80
N LEU A 354 -9.76 -15.57 -15.36
CA LEU A 354 -8.74 -14.78 -16.02
C LEU A 354 -8.12 -15.61 -17.16
N ILE A 355 -8.03 -15.02 -18.34
CA ILE A 355 -7.44 -15.62 -19.53
C ILE A 355 -6.37 -14.68 -20.03
N ARG A 356 -5.12 -15.14 -20.00
CA ARG A 356 -3.98 -14.43 -20.56
C ARG A 356 -3.93 -14.59 -22.07
N ARG A 357 -3.63 -13.49 -22.75
CA ARG A 357 -3.33 -13.39 -24.17
C ARG A 357 -1.94 -12.81 -24.33
N ASP A 358 -1.11 -13.52 -25.07
CA ASP A 358 0.20 -13.05 -25.51
C ASP A 358 0.13 -12.66 -26.98
N PHE A 359 1.01 -11.75 -27.40
CA PHE A 359 1.08 -11.19 -28.75
C PHE A 359 2.43 -11.54 -29.39
N LYS A 360 2.57 -11.31 -30.69
CA LYS A 360 3.85 -11.47 -31.41
C LYS A 360 4.68 -10.19 -31.40
N SER A 361 4.08 -9.04 -31.13
CA SER A 361 4.78 -7.77 -30.95
C SER A 361 3.99 -6.78 -30.07
N ASN A 362 4.66 -5.72 -29.62
CA ASN A 362 3.96 -4.65 -28.90
C ASN A 362 2.98 -3.91 -29.80
N GLU A 363 3.27 -3.76 -31.08
CA GLU A 363 2.38 -3.09 -32.05
C GLU A 363 1.06 -3.85 -32.18
N GLU A 364 1.12 -5.19 -32.23
CA GLU A 364 -0.07 -6.04 -32.23
C GLU A 364 -0.86 -5.89 -30.91
N CYS A 365 -0.16 -5.89 -29.77
CA CYS A 365 -0.76 -5.70 -28.45
C CYS A 365 -1.46 -4.34 -28.33
N ARG A 366 -0.79 -3.25 -28.72
CA ARG A 366 -1.35 -1.89 -28.71
C ARG A 366 -2.54 -1.75 -29.65
N ALA A 367 -2.47 -2.34 -30.84
CA ALA A 367 -3.59 -2.34 -31.78
C ALA A 367 -4.82 -3.09 -31.22
N PHE A 368 -4.61 -4.23 -30.59
CA PHE A 368 -5.67 -4.97 -29.90
C PHE A 368 -6.33 -4.12 -28.79
N ILE A 369 -5.54 -3.48 -27.94
CA ILE A 369 -6.04 -2.63 -26.84
C ILE A 369 -6.79 -1.41 -27.38
N ALA A 370 -6.27 -0.77 -28.44
CA ALA A 370 -6.93 0.37 -29.06
C ALA A 370 -8.32 0.01 -29.62
N ASN A 371 -8.48 -1.20 -30.17
CA ASN A 371 -9.77 -1.66 -30.67
C ASN A 371 -10.80 -1.90 -29.55
N LEU A 372 -10.38 -2.36 -28.36
CA LEU A 372 -11.30 -2.56 -27.23
C LEU A 372 -11.95 -1.24 -26.77
N GLY A 373 -11.18 -0.15 -26.77
CA GLY A 373 -11.69 1.17 -26.38
C GLY A 373 -12.65 1.81 -27.39
N ALA A 374 -12.65 1.36 -28.65
CA ALA A 374 -13.59 1.82 -29.66
C ALA A 374 -14.98 1.20 -29.49
N ASP A 375 -15.06 -0.01 -28.92
CA ASP A 375 -16.33 -0.73 -28.72
C ASP A 375 -17.08 -0.29 -27.45
N GLU A 376 -16.40 0.28 -26.43
CA GLU A 376 -17.06 0.86 -25.23
C GLU A 376 -17.89 2.11 -25.54
N VAL A 377 -17.64 2.79 -26.68
CA VAL A 377 -18.48 3.92 -27.15
C VAL A 377 -19.78 3.41 -27.82
N GLY A 378 -19.92 2.09 -28.04
CA GLY A 378 -21.07 1.46 -28.68
C GLY A 378 -21.95 0.57 -27.80
N SER A 379 -21.59 0.34 -26.52
CA SER A 379 -22.41 -0.47 -25.61
C SER A 379 -23.41 0.40 -24.86
N ALA A 380 -24.70 0.13 -25.10
CA ALA A 380 -25.87 0.81 -24.54
C ALA A 380 -25.71 1.23 -23.07
N GLU A 381 -26.08 2.47 -22.78
CA GLU A 381 -26.22 3.02 -21.42
C GLU A 381 -26.91 2.00 -20.51
N ALA A 382 -26.17 1.44 -19.56
CA ALA A 382 -26.74 0.65 -18.50
C ALA A 382 -27.53 1.58 -17.58
N ASP A 383 -28.79 1.24 -17.29
CA ASP A 383 -29.65 1.98 -16.38
C ASP A 383 -28.93 2.21 -15.03
N PRO A 384 -28.58 3.46 -14.69
CA PRO A 384 -27.78 3.78 -13.51
C PRO A 384 -28.49 3.40 -12.20
N ASP A 385 -29.80 3.18 -12.24
CA ASP A 385 -30.60 2.81 -11.06
C ASP A 385 -30.78 1.30 -10.90
N ALA A 386 -30.31 0.49 -11.85
CA ALA A 386 -30.45 -0.97 -11.77
C ALA A 386 -29.69 -1.59 -10.58
N GLU A 387 -28.51 -1.04 -10.26
CA GLU A 387 -27.69 -1.50 -9.13
C GLU A 387 -28.30 -1.10 -7.79
N ALA A 388 -28.76 0.15 -7.64
CA ALA A 388 -29.45 0.62 -6.44
C ALA A 388 -30.75 -0.16 -6.16
N ARG A 389 -31.48 -0.59 -7.22
CA ARG A 389 -32.66 -1.44 -7.07
C ARG A 389 -32.30 -2.88 -6.65
N ALA A 390 -31.20 -3.42 -7.16
CA ALA A 390 -30.73 -4.75 -6.77
C ALA A 390 -30.23 -4.79 -5.32
N GLU A 391 -29.52 -3.74 -4.87
CA GLU A 391 -29.10 -3.60 -3.47
C GLU A 391 -30.28 -3.43 -2.52
N ARG A 392 -31.27 -2.61 -2.89
CA ARG A 392 -32.50 -2.47 -2.11
C ARG A 392 -33.27 -3.79 -2.00
N ALA A 393 -33.39 -4.53 -3.10
CA ALA A 393 -34.02 -5.86 -3.08
C ALA A 393 -33.24 -6.90 -2.25
N ALA A 394 -31.91 -6.80 -2.20
CA ALA A 394 -31.08 -7.67 -1.36
C ALA A 394 -31.24 -7.33 0.13
N ALA A 395 -31.30 -6.04 0.48
CA ALA A 395 -31.58 -5.58 1.83
C ALA A 395 -32.98 -6.01 2.30
N ASP A 396 -33.99 -5.88 1.44
CA ASP A 396 -35.37 -6.31 1.73
C ASP A 396 -35.44 -7.84 1.97
N LEU A 397 -34.69 -8.64 1.21
CA LEU A 397 -34.59 -10.09 1.41
C LEU A 397 -33.87 -10.48 2.71
N LEU A 398 -32.85 -9.73 3.13
CA LEU A 398 -32.18 -9.96 4.41
C LEU A 398 -33.10 -9.65 5.60
N ALA A 399 -33.92 -8.61 5.47
CA ALA A 399 -34.94 -8.24 6.44
C ALA A 399 -36.06 -9.29 6.54
N GLU A 400 -36.52 -9.84 5.40
CA GLU A 400 -37.49 -10.94 5.40
C GLU A 400 -36.95 -12.23 6.04
N LEU A 401 -35.64 -12.47 5.97
CA LEU A 401 -34.98 -13.63 6.56
C LEU A 401 -34.61 -13.45 8.04
N GLY A 402 -34.82 -12.25 8.61
CA GLY A 402 -34.49 -11.93 10.00
C GLY A 402 -33.00 -12.03 10.30
N LEU A 403 -32.16 -11.72 9.31
CA LEU A 403 -30.69 -11.76 9.41
C LEU A 403 -30.06 -10.36 9.55
N ASP A 404 -30.86 -9.36 9.93
CA ASP A 404 -30.45 -7.96 10.04
C ASP A 404 -29.35 -7.70 11.09
N ASP A 405 -29.15 -8.63 12.04
CA ASP A 405 -28.24 -8.46 13.18
C ASP A 405 -26.80 -9.02 12.96
N LEU A 406 -26.36 -9.25 11.72
CA LEU A 406 -24.99 -9.72 11.42
C LEU A 406 -24.03 -8.65 10.89
N GLU A 407 -24.41 -7.37 10.95
CA GLU A 407 -23.49 -6.25 10.73
C GLU A 407 -23.05 -5.62 12.06
N ASP A 408 -21.74 -5.52 12.26
CA ASP A 408 -21.16 -4.67 13.31
C ASP A 408 -21.56 -3.21 13.03
N PRO A 409 -21.95 -2.42 14.04
CA PRO A 409 -22.49 -1.09 13.84
C PRO A 409 -21.39 -0.11 13.43
N SER A 410 -21.22 0.16 12.13
CA SER A 410 -20.53 1.36 11.65
C SER A 410 -21.55 2.48 11.43
N THR A 411 -21.31 3.57 12.13
CA THR A 411 -22.10 4.79 12.29
C THR A 411 -22.48 5.46 10.97
N ASN A 412 -23.80 5.64 10.76
CA ASN A 412 -24.36 6.76 10.01
C ASN A 412 -25.83 6.96 10.44
N ALA A 413 -26.06 7.70 11.52
CA ALA A 413 -27.40 8.18 11.85
C ALA A 413 -27.35 9.53 12.58
N THR A 414 -27.67 10.58 11.83
CA THR A 414 -28.04 11.92 12.30
C THR A 414 -29.14 11.89 13.36
N MET A 415 -28.93 12.65 14.43
CA MET A 415 -29.93 12.95 15.46
C MET A 415 -31.22 13.56 14.88
N LYS A 416 -32.37 13.02 15.29
CA LYS A 416 -33.61 13.77 15.54
C LYS A 416 -34.57 12.95 16.41
N GLY A 417 -35.25 13.64 17.32
CA GLY A 417 -35.83 13.05 18.53
C GLY A 417 -37.32 12.71 18.52
N ALA A 418 -37.71 12.18 19.69
CA ALA A 418 -39.01 12.23 20.37
C ALA A 418 -40.07 11.13 20.10
N GLN A 419 -40.40 10.44 21.22
CA GLN A 419 -41.70 9.87 21.65
C GLN A 419 -42.18 8.61 20.89
N SER A 420 -42.68 7.52 21.50
CA SER A 420 -43.45 7.31 22.74
C SER A 420 -43.55 5.81 23.09
N ALA A 421 -44.09 5.48 24.26
CA ALA A 421 -44.02 4.19 24.96
C ALA A 421 -45.15 3.16 24.67
N LEU A 422 -44.76 1.85 24.70
CA LEU A 422 -45.44 0.62 25.22
C LEU A 422 -46.85 0.20 24.68
N PRO A 423 -47.34 -1.08 24.83
CA PRO A 423 -46.94 -2.12 25.78
C PRO A 423 -46.90 -3.61 25.32
N ALA A 424 -46.48 -4.44 26.28
CA ALA A 424 -46.30 -5.89 26.35
C ALA A 424 -47.35 -6.84 25.72
N GLY A 425 -46.87 -7.99 25.22
CA GLY A 425 -47.70 -9.11 24.76
C GLY A 425 -47.04 -10.50 24.79
N LYS A 426 -47.20 -11.20 25.93
CA LYS A 426 -47.38 -12.66 26.14
C LYS A 426 -46.49 -13.70 25.41
N LYS A 427 -45.75 -14.44 26.25
CA LYS A 427 -45.22 -15.82 26.06
C LYS A 427 -46.20 -16.77 25.34
N LYS A 428 -45.69 -17.54 24.36
CA LYS A 428 -46.20 -18.88 24.02
C LYS A 428 -45.05 -19.88 23.92
N LYS A 429 -45.07 -20.87 24.83
CA LYS A 429 -44.32 -22.13 24.75
C LYS A 429 -44.85 -22.97 23.59
N ARG A 430 -43.97 -23.55 22.77
CA ARG A 430 -44.18 -24.88 22.15
C ARG A 430 -42.86 -25.63 22.14
N GLY A 431 -42.85 -26.78 22.82
CA GLY A 431 -41.74 -27.72 22.84
C GLY A 431 -41.77 -28.64 21.63
N GLY A 432 -40.62 -29.22 21.28
CA GLY A 432 -40.56 -30.26 20.28
C GLY A 432 -39.16 -30.66 19.80
N LYS A 433 -38.60 -31.67 20.47
CA LYS A 433 -37.80 -32.77 19.90
C LYS A 433 -36.31 -32.54 19.54
N LYS A 434 -35.46 -33.01 20.47
CA LYS A 434 -34.08 -33.47 20.21
C LYS A 434 -34.07 -34.56 19.14
N LYS A 435 -33.22 -34.41 18.12
CA LYS A 435 -32.62 -35.50 17.34
C LYS A 435 -31.13 -35.23 17.24
N GLY A 436 -30.32 -36.09 17.86
CA GLY A 436 -28.88 -36.06 17.72
C GLY A 436 -28.44 -36.69 16.40
N ARG A 437 -27.33 -36.21 15.84
CA ARG A 437 -26.44 -37.04 15.03
C ARG A 437 -25.01 -36.47 15.00
N ARG A 438 -24.12 -37.27 15.59
CA ARG A 438 -22.73 -37.60 15.25
C ARG A 438 -21.76 -36.48 14.86
N ARG A 439 -20.75 -36.32 15.74
CA ARG A 439 -19.39 -35.89 15.39
C ARG A 439 -18.88 -36.75 14.24
N GLY A 440 -18.51 -36.12 13.14
CA GLY A 440 -17.56 -36.64 12.17
C GLY A 440 -16.28 -35.85 12.36
N GLU A 441 -15.26 -36.49 12.92
CA GLU A 441 -13.89 -36.03 12.84
C GLU A 441 -13.49 -36.06 11.36
N SER A 442 -12.97 -34.93 10.86
CA SER A 442 -12.21 -34.90 9.63
C SER A 442 -10.90 -34.20 9.93
N GLU A 443 -9.84 -34.99 9.98
CA GLU A 443 -8.45 -34.61 10.16
C GLU A 443 -8.04 -33.64 9.05
N PHE A 444 -7.75 -32.38 9.40
CA PHE A 444 -7.02 -31.48 8.52
C PHE A 444 -5.52 -31.64 8.78
N LYS A 445 -4.85 -32.33 7.86
CA LYS A 445 -3.39 -32.48 7.86
C LYS A 445 -2.72 -31.11 7.70
N HIS A 446 -1.93 -30.73 8.69
CA HIS A 446 -0.94 -29.66 8.62
C HIS A 446 0.08 -29.95 7.50
N SER A 447 0.18 -29.08 6.50
CA SER A 447 1.39 -28.96 5.68
C SER A 447 2.30 -27.90 6.31
N GLY A 448 3.07 -28.32 7.31
CA GLY A 448 4.22 -27.54 7.79
C GLY A 448 5.36 -27.67 6.78
N TYR A 449 5.74 -26.58 6.13
CA TYR A 449 7.00 -26.52 5.39
C TYR A 449 8.12 -26.19 6.39
N ALA A 450 8.78 -27.25 6.86
CA ALA A 450 10.01 -27.17 7.63
C ALA A 450 11.18 -26.74 6.71
N ARG A 451 12.02 -25.84 7.23
CA ARG A 451 13.29 -25.41 6.63
C ARG A 451 14.27 -26.59 6.66
N ASN A 452 14.83 -26.93 5.50
CA ASN A 452 16.02 -27.78 5.43
C ASN A 452 17.26 -26.91 5.69
N ALA A 453 17.85 -27.06 6.87
CA ALA A 453 19.25 -26.75 7.10
C ALA A 453 20.07 -27.99 6.72
N ARG A 454 20.89 -27.90 5.66
CA ARG A 454 22.04 -28.80 5.47
C ARG A 454 23.30 -28.02 5.76
N THR A 455 23.89 -28.34 6.90
CA THR A 455 25.31 -28.20 7.19
C THR A 455 26.06 -29.28 6.41
N GLU A 456 26.88 -28.89 5.44
CA GLU A 456 27.98 -29.74 4.97
C GLU A 456 29.29 -29.13 5.47
N GLU A 457 29.77 -29.70 6.57
CA GLU A 457 31.18 -29.67 6.95
C GLU A 457 31.89 -30.74 6.11
N HIS A 458 32.96 -30.38 5.41
CA HIS A 458 34.20 -31.14 5.17
C HIS A 458 35.05 -30.35 4.16
N GLY A 459 36.35 -30.12 4.33
CA GLY A 459 37.26 -30.63 5.34
C GLY A 459 38.55 -29.84 5.38
N SER A 460 39.26 -30.00 6.48
CA SER A 460 40.66 -29.62 6.64
C SER A 460 41.48 -30.91 6.62
N GLY A 461 42.57 -30.94 5.85
CA GLY A 461 43.73 -31.75 6.22
C GLY A 461 44.36 -32.63 5.12
N LEU A 462 45.50 -32.12 4.65
CA LEU A 462 46.75 -32.83 4.30
C LEU A 462 46.90 -33.36 2.88
N GLY A 463 47.92 -32.82 2.19
CA GLY A 463 48.45 -33.25 0.90
C GLY A 463 49.08 -32.09 0.16
#